data_AF-A0A7S2FCD1-F1
#
_entry.id   AF-A0A7S2FCD1-F1
#
_cell.length_a   1.000
_cell.length_b   1.000
_cell.length_c   1.000
_cell.angle_alpha   90.00
_cell.angle_beta   90.00
_cell.angle_gamma   90.00
#
_symmetry.space_group_name_H-M   'P 1'
#
loop_
_entity.id
_entity.type
_entity.pdbx_description
1 polymer ?
#
loop_
_entity_poly.entity_id
_entity_poly.type
_entity_poly.pdbx_seq_one_letter_code
_entity_poly.pdbx_strand_id
1 'polypeptide(L)'
;GEQLVVATPDVRSFRREPADEFLIVACDGVWDVVESQQAVDFVRARLGRRDDWARRLHQGSLNPSAVAEELLDRCVSPDLDQTDGVGGDNMTAIIVLLLPTEATPRCPAPRPASAVGVAA
;
A
#
# COMPACT_ATOMS: atom_id res chain seq x y z
N GLY A 1 -24.20 26.49 -4.12
CA GLY A 1 -23.49 26.26 -5.40
C GLY A 1 -22.93 24.86 -5.36
N GLU A 2 -23.02 24.13 -6.47
CA GLU A 2 -22.45 22.79 -6.60
C GLU A 2 -20.93 22.90 -6.86
N GLN A 3 -20.10 22.18 -6.10
CA GLN A 3 -18.67 22.08 -6.39
C GLN A 3 -18.44 20.97 -7.42
N LEU A 4 -17.67 21.27 -8.47
CA LEU A 4 -17.23 20.30 -9.48
C LEU A 4 -16.25 19.26 -8.94
N VAL A 5 -15.62 19.56 -7.80
CA VAL A 5 -14.65 18.69 -7.11
C VAL A 5 -15.23 18.32 -5.75
N VAL A 6 -15.27 17.03 -5.46
CA VAL A 6 -15.82 16.48 -4.22
C VAL A 6 -14.67 15.86 -3.42
N ALA A 7 -14.57 16.23 -2.14
CA ALA A 7 -13.56 15.67 -1.22
C ALA A 7 -14.01 14.37 -0.52
N THR A 8 -15.22 13.89 -0.83
CA THR A 8 -15.74 12.63 -0.32
C THR A 8 -15.02 11.46 -1.00
N PRO A 9 -14.38 10.55 -0.24
CA PRO A 9 -13.64 9.43 -0.82
C PRO A 9 -14.58 8.28 -1.27
N ASP A 10 -14.12 7.48 -2.22
CA ASP A 10 -14.64 6.12 -2.42
C ASP A 10 -14.13 5.22 -1.28
N VAL A 11 -15.03 4.49 -0.62
CA VAL A 11 -14.70 3.64 0.53
C VAL A 11 -15.07 2.20 0.21
N ARG A 12 -14.06 1.33 0.21
CA ARG A 12 -14.23 -0.12 0.05
C ARG A 12 -13.70 -0.83 1.27
N SER A 13 -14.44 -1.83 1.73
CA SER A 13 -14.08 -2.66 2.87
C SER A 13 -13.85 -4.09 2.42
N PHE A 14 -12.69 -4.64 2.77
CA PHE A 14 -12.33 -6.03 2.47
C PHE A 14 -12.06 -6.76 3.77
N ARG A 15 -12.54 -8.01 3.87
CA ARG A 15 -12.17 -8.89 4.98
C ARG A 15 -10.75 -9.37 4.73
N ARG A 16 -9.88 -9.19 5.73
CA ARG A 16 -8.52 -9.72 5.69
C ARG A 16 -8.55 -11.24 5.72
N GLU A 17 -7.88 -11.85 4.76
CA GLU A 17 -7.68 -13.29 4.66
C GLU A 17 -6.27 -13.70 5.13
N PRO A 18 -6.06 -14.95 5.57
CA PRO A 18 -4.74 -15.43 5.97
C PRO A 18 -3.70 -15.32 4.84
N ALA A 19 -4.13 -15.39 3.58
CA ALA A 19 -3.27 -15.26 2.41
C ALA A 19 -2.81 -13.81 2.15
N ASP A 20 -3.44 -12.79 2.75
CA ASP A 20 -3.04 -11.40 2.55
C ASP A 20 -1.71 -11.14 3.26
N GLU A 21 -0.67 -10.84 2.47
CA GLU A 21 0.69 -10.71 2.97
C GLU A 21 1.10 -9.25 3.23
N PHE A 22 0.83 -8.35 2.29
CA PHE A 22 1.17 -6.94 2.39
C PHE A 22 0.29 -6.06 1.50
N LEU A 23 0.33 -4.75 1.73
CA LEU A 23 -0.31 -3.72 0.91
C LEU A 23 0.75 -2.71 0.45
N ILE A 24 0.65 -2.28 -0.81
CA ILE A 24 1.40 -1.13 -1.34
C ILE A 24 0.41 0.03 -1.46
N VAL A 25 0.74 1.17 -0.85
CA VAL A 25 0.05 2.44 -1.06
C VAL A 25 1.03 3.40 -1.70
N ALA A 26 0.73 3.88 -2.89
CA ALA A 26 1.61 4.82 -3.61
C ALA A 26 0.80 5.82 -4.43
N CYS A 27 1.42 6.94 -4.80
CA CYS A 27 0.84 7.94 -5.71
C CYS A 27 0.95 7.51 -7.18
N ASP A 28 0.29 8.27 -8.05
CA ASP A 28 0.32 8.17 -9.51
C ASP A 28 1.74 8.18 -10.08
N GLY A 29 2.65 8.99 -9.55
CA GLY A 29 4.05 8.98 -9.98
C GLY A 29 4.75 7.60 -9.91
N VAL A 30 4.25 6.66 -9.10
CA VAL A 30 4.68 5.25 -9.13
C VAL A 30 3.86 4.45 -10.15
N TRP A 31 2.53 4.53 -10.08
CA TRP A 31 1.63 3.70 -10.88
C TRP A 31 1.63 4.05 -12.38
N ASP A 32 2.10 5.23 -12.75
CA ASP A 32 2.33 5.61 -14.15
C ASP A 32 3.56 4.92 -14.76
N VAL A 33 4.45 4.36 -13.93
CA VAL A 33 5.70 3.72 -14.37
C VAL A 33 5.67 2.19 -14.20
N VAL A 34 4.98 1.69 -13.18
CA VAL A 34 4.95 0.26 -12.85
C VAL A 34 3.53 -0.27 -12.72
N GLU A 35 3.28 -1.40 -13.40
CA GLU A 35 2.01 -2.10 -13.28
C GLU A 35 1.81 -2.68 -11.87
N SER A 36 0.56 -2.71 -11.42
CA SER A 36 0.20 -3.17 -10.06
C SER A 36 0.85 -4.52 -9.68
N GLN A 37 0.77 -5.51 -10.58
CA GLN A 37 1.32 -6.84 -10.32
C GLN A 37 2.86 -6.84 -10.37
N GLN A 38 3.48 -6.03 -11.23
CA GLN A 38 4.94 -5.92 -11.29
C GLN A 38 5.52 -5.32 -10.00
N ALA A 39 4.82 -4.35 -9.40
CA ALA A 39 5.19 -3.79 -8.11
C ALA A 39 5.05 -4.84 -6.99
N VAL A 40 3.95 -5.61 -6.99
CA VAL A 40 3.75 -6.72 -6.04
C VAL A 40 4.87 -7.74 -6.15
N ASP A 41 5.18 -8.21 -7.36
CA ASP A 41 6.22 -9.22 -7.58
C ASP A 41 7.60 -8.72 -7.13
N PHE A 42 7.90 -7.45 -7.44
CA PHE A 42 9.15 -6.79 -7.06
C PHE A 42 9.33 -6.70 -5.54
N VAL A 43 8.28 -6.25 -4.83
CA VAL A 43 8.29 -6.14 -3.36
C VAL A 43 8.34 -7.54 -2.74
N ARG A 44 7.51 -8.46 -3.22
CA ARG A 44 7.42 -9.83 -2.69
C ARG A 44 8.76 -10.56 -2.74
N ALA A 45 9.51 -10.41 -3.83
CA ALA A 45 10.82 -11.00 -4.01
C ALA A 45 11.83 -10.51 -2.95
N ARG A 46 11.81 -9.21 -2.61
CA ARG A 46 12.70 -8.60 -1.61
C ARG A 46 12.32 -8.94 -0.18
N LEU A 47 11.02 -9.03 0.09
CA LEU A 47 10.53 -9.40 1.41
C LEU A 47 10.90 -10.86 1.75
N GLY A 48 10.98 -11.77 0.76
CA GLY A 48 11.36 -13.17 0.99
C GLY A 48 10.33 -13.95 1.82
N ARG A 49 10.69 -15.08 2.43
CA ARG A 49 9.72 -15.95 3.15
C ARG A 49 8.95 -15.20 4.25
N ARG A 50 7.62 -15.29 4.20
CA ARG A 50 6.72 -14.56 5.11
C ARG A 50 6.84 -14.96 6.57
N ASP A 51 7.01 -16.26 6.83
CA ASP A 51 7.11 -16.82 8.19
C ASP A 51 8.25 -16.19 9.01
N ASP A 52 9.27 -15.67 8.32
CA ASP A 52 10.47 -15.11 8.92
C ASP A 52 10.41 -13.58 9.07
N TRP A 53 9.40 -12.90 8.51
CA TRP A 53 9.33 -11.43 8.49
C TRP A 53 9.34 -10.83 9.88
N ALA A 54 8.53 -11.34 10.81
CA ALA A 54 8.46 -10.82 12.18
C ALA A 54 9.83 -10.88 12.88
N ARG A 55 10.53 -12.02 12.76
CA ARG A 55 11.88 -12.20 13.29
C ARG A 55 12.87 -11.23 12.62
N ARG A 56 12.84 -11.13 11.29
CA ARG A 56 13.77 -10.28 10.54
C ARG A 56 13.56 -8.79 10.77
N LEU A 57 12.31 -8.34 10.91
CA LEU A 57 11.96 -6.98 11.31
C LEU A 57 12.53 -6.67 12.70
N HIS A 58 12.30 -7.56 13.68
CA HIS A 58 12.82 -7.40 15.03
C HIS A 58 14.35 -7.36 15.08
N GLN A 59 15.02 -8.13 14.23
CA GLN A 59 16.48 -8.15 14.10
C GLN A 59 17.04 -7.03 13.21
N GLY A 60 16.19 -6.23 12.56
CA GLY A 60 16.61 -5.19 11.59
C GLY A 60 17.17 -5.72 10.26
N SER A 61 17.04 -7.02 9.98
CA SER A 61 17.50 -7.65 8.73
C SER A 61 16.44 -7.66 7.61
N LEU A 62 15.23 -7.21 7.90
CA LEU A 62 14.22 -6.84 6.91
C LEU A 62 13.88 -5.38 7.13
N ASN A 63 14.12 -4.55 6.11
CA ASN A 63 13.83 -3.13 6.14
C ASN A 63 12.83 -2.80 5.02
N PRO A 64 11.52 -2.70 5.31
CA PRO A 64 10.51 -2.37 4.30
C PRO A 64 10.71 -0.99 3.67
N SER A 65 11.29 -0.03 4.38
CA SER A 65 11.60 1.29 3.82
C SER A 65 12.65 1.19 2.72
N ALA A 66 13.70 0.39 2.91
CA ALA A 66 14.69 0.14 1.86
C ALA A 66 14.06 -0.54 0.63
N VAL A 67 13.10 -1.46 0.84
CA VAL A 67 12.36 -2.07 -0.27
C VAL A 67 11.49 -1.06 -1.01
N ALA A 68 10.89 -0.10 -0.29
CA ALA A 68 10.14 0.99 -0.90
C ALA A 68 11.06 1.95 -1.66
N GLU A 69 12.22 2.31 -1.12
CA GLU A 69 13.25 3.11 -1.79
C GLU A 69 13.68 2.44 -3.11
N GLU A 70 13.99 1.14 -3.09
CA GLU A 70 14.33 0.40 -4.31
C GLU A 70 13.19 0.38 -5.34
N LEU A 71 11.93 0.38 -4.89
CA LEU A 71 10.78 0.47 -5.80
C LEU A 71 10.71 1.87 -6.44
N LEU A 72 10.95 2.93 -5.66
CA LEU A 72 10.95 4.31 -6.14
C LEU A 72 12.12 4.55 -7.10
N ASP A 73 13.32 4.04 -6.81
CA ASP A 73 14.48 4.13 -7.69
C ASP A 73 14.22 3.50 -9.06
N ARG A 74 13.44 2.42 -9.12
CA ARG A 74 13.03 1.79 -10.38
C ARG A 74 12.10 2.68 -11.21
N CYS A 75 11.36 3.58 -10.57
CA CYS A 75 10.43 4.48 -11.24
C CYS A 75 11.10 5.76 -11.73
N VAL A 76 12.33 6.07 -11.27
CA VAL A 76 13.07 7.26 -11.71
C VAL A 76 13.45 7.13 -13.18
N SER A 77 13.10 8.16 -13.96
CA SER A 77 13.51 8.21 -15.37
C SER A 77 15.02 8.33 -15.51
N PRO A 78 15.67 7.54 -16.39
CA PRO A 78 17.06 7.76 -16.74
C PRO A 78 17.26 9.04 -17.59
N ASP A 79 16.24 9.45 -18.35
CA ASP A 79 16.24 10.62 -19.22
C ASP A 79 14.79 11.03 -19.56
N LEU A 80 14.38 12.20 -19.07
CA LEU A 80 13.01 12.70 -19.23
C LEU A 80 12.66 13.04 -20.67
N ASP A 81 13.64 13.39 -21.51
CA ASP A 81 13.40 13.71 -22.92
C ASP A 81 13.10 12.42 -23.72
N GLN A 82 13.62 11.27 -23.26
CA GLN A 82 13.40 9.97 -23.90
C GLN A 82 12.19 9.21 -23.36
N THR A 83 11.73 9.54 -22.15
CA THR A 83 10.57 8.89 -21.51
C THR A 83 9.29 9.73 -21.59
N ASP A 84 9.26 10.78 -22.40
CA ASP A 84 8.13 11.71 -22.51
C ASP A 84 7.68 12.25 -21.12
N GLY A 85 8.64 12.48 -20.23
CA GLY A 85 8.40 12.95 -18.85
C GLY A 85 7.97 11.87 -17.84
N VAL A 86 7.72 10.63 -18.25
CA VAL A 86 7.40 9.51 -17.34
C VAL A 86 8.57 9.26 -16.40
N GLY A 87 8.30 9.14 -15.10
CA GLY A 87 9.32 8.96 -14.06
C GLY A 87 9.95 10.26 -13.53
N GLY A 88 9.37 11.42 -13.86
CA GLY A 88 9.78 12.74 -13.36
C GLY A 88 8.89 13.35 -12.28
N ASP A 89 7.83 12.66 -11.85
CA ASP A 89 6.88 13.18 -10.86
C ASP A 89 7.37 12.98 -9.40
N ASN A 90 6.65 13.57 -8.45
CA ASN A 90 6.76 13.21 -7.05
C ASN A 90 6.36 11.75 -6.85
N MET A 91 7.21 10.98 -6.17
CA MET A 91 6.95 9.57 -5.89
C MET A 91 6.95 9.33 -4.38
N THR A 92 5.90 8.67 -3.89
CA THR A 92 5.76 8.25 -2.49
C THR A 92 5.17 6.86 -2.47
N ALA A 93 5.75 5.97 -1.68
CA ALA A 93 5.26 4.61 -1.48
C ALA A 93 5.33 4.21 0.00
N ILE A 94 4.34 3.46 0.45
CA ILE A 94 4.26 2.85 1.77
C ILE A 94 4.02 1.35 1.58
N ILE A 95 4.85 0.53 2.23
CA ILE A 95 4.68 -0.92 2.28
C ILE A 95 4.18 -1.30 3.67
N VAL A 96 2.95 -1.82 3.73
CA VAL A 96 2.32 -2.29 4.97
C VAL A 96 2.41 -3.81 5.04
N LEU A 97 3.15 -4.34 6.01
CA LEU A 97 3.26 -5.79 6.20
C LEU A 97 2.13 -6.32 7.09
N LEU A 98 1.39 -7.31 6.59
CA LEU A 98 0.28 -7.94 7.30
C LEU A 98 0.77 -9.20 8.03
N LEU A 99 1.38 -9.00 9.20
CA LEU A 99 1.89 -10.08 10.04
C LEU A 99 0.76 -11.00 10.56
N PRO A 100 0.98 -12.32 10.67
CA PRO A 100 -0.04 -13.27 11.15
C PRO A 100 -0.64 -12.90 12.51
N THR A 101 -1.94 -13.13 12.67
CA THR A 101 -2.76 -12.61 13.80
C THR A 101 -2.55 -13.35 15.13
N GLU A 102 -1.66 -14.33 15.24
CA GLU A 102 -1.39 -15.01 16.53
C GLU A 102 -0.80 -14.08 17.62
N ALA A 103 -0.58 -12.81 17.31
CA ALA A 103 -0.05 -11.79 18.21
C ALA A 103 -1.06 -10.70 18.66
N THR A 104 -2.37 -10.78 18.41
CA THR A 104 -3.29 -9.69 18.85
C THR A 104 -4.70 -10.19 19.25
N PRO A 105 -5.23 -9.78 20.43
CA PRO A 105 -6.63 -10.02 20.79
C PRO A 105 -7.56 -9.45 19.72
N ARG A 106 -8.63 -10.18 19.41
CA ARG A 106 -9.59 -9.80 18.37
C ARG A 106 -10.19 -8.41 18.68
N CYS A 107 -10.15 -7.51 17.70
CA CYS A 107 -10.96 -6.29 17.73
C CYS A 107 -12.44 -6.68 17.86
N PRO A 108 -13.21 -6.11 18.80
CA PRO A 108 -14.65 -6.34 18.87
C PRO A 108 -15.31 -5.97 17.54
N ALA A 109 -16.31 -6.76 17.13
CA ALA A 109 -17.06 -6.50 15.91
C ALA A 109 -17.59 -5.05 15.87
N PRO A 110 -17.62 -4.39 14.70
CA PRO A 110 -18.18 -3.06 14.58
C PRO A 110 -19.63 -3.06 15.08
N ARG A 111 -19.96 -2.07 15.93
CA ARG A 111 -21.35 -1.89 16.37
C ARG A 111 -22.22 -1.61 15.14
N PRO A 112 -23.43 -2.18 15.05
CA PRO A 112 -24.36 -1.87 13.97
C PRO A 112 -24.59 -0.36 13.95
N ALA A 113 -24.52 0.23 12.75
CA ALA A 113 -24.77 1.65 12.56
C ALA A 113 -26.18 1.96 13.10
N SER A 114 -26.27 2.84 14.09
CA SER A 114 -27.55 3.37 14.54
C SER A 114 -28.16 4.14 13.37
N ALA A 115 -29.34 3.71 12.91
CA ALA A 115 -30.12 4.43 11.93
C ALA A 115 -30.33 5.86 12.43
N VAL A 116 -29.70 6.83 11.76
CA VAL A 116 -30.01 8.24 11.97
C VAL A 116 -31.41 8.43 11.41
N GLY A 117 -32.40 8.48 12.29
CA GLY A 117 -33.76 8.86 11.93
C GLY A 117 -33.74 10.30 11.44
N VAL A 118 -34.04 10.50 10.16
CA VAL A 118 -34.37 11.81 9.63
C VAL A 118 -35.78 12.12 10.10
N ALA A 119 -35.90 13.01 11.09
CA ALA A 119 -37.18 13.62 11.42
C ALA A 119 -37.54 14.63 10.32
N ALA A 120 -38.77 14.52 9.83
CA ALA A 120 -39.38 15.38 8.81
C ALA A 120 -39.62 16.80 9.31
#